data_AF-Q69IN7-F1
#
_entry.id   AF-Q69IN7-F1
#
_cell.length_a   1.000
_cell.length_b   1.000
_cell.length_c   1.000
_cell.angle_alpha   90.00
_cell.angle_beta   90.00
_cell.angle_gamma   90.00
#
_symmetry.space_group_name_H-M   'P 1'
#
loop_
_entity.id
_entity.type
_entity.pdbx_description
1 polymer ?
#
loop_
_entity_poly.entity_id
_entity_poly.type
_entity_poly.pdbx_seq_one_letter_code
_entity_poly.pdbx_strand_id
1 'polypeptide(L)'
;MHQLLVECPSIYEMLPNPHFKWKKAPVVQVWRKKPEKDGIAELVLYEATDCLSLFQEALRNNELKYNGKTIALPFNMSVFKWATETRRILEDAELPDTVSFYNIYGTSYDTPYDVCYGSESSPIGDLSEVCHTMPVYTYVDGDGTVPIESTMADGFAAKERVGIEADHRGLLCDENVFELLKKWLGVKEESTRRRRLSKSKVTDFAPS
;
A
#
# COMPACT_ATOMS: atom_id res chain seq x y z
N MET A 1 -10.37 4.47 -12.71
CA MET A 1 -9.19 4.99 -13.44
C MET A 1 -7.98 4.61 -12.60
N HIS A 2 -7.12 3.72 -13.09
CA HIS A 2 -5.92 3.34 -12.34
C HIS A 2 -5.05 4.59 -12.22
N GLN A 3 -4.79 5.04 -10.99
CA GLN A 3 -3.83 6.10 -10.76
C GLN A 3 -2.43 5.49 -10.80
N LEU A 4 -1.91 5.21 -11.99
CA LEU A 4 -0.47 5.39 -12.26
C LEU A 4 -0.16 6.90 -12.42
N LEU A 5 -0.85 7.71 -11.61
CA LEU A 5 -0.80 9.15 -11.55
C LEU A 5 -0.18 9.44 -10.20
N VAL A 6 1.13 9.62 -10.19
CA VAL A 6 1.88 10.56 -9.33
C VAL A 6 3.37 10.21 -9.48
N GLU A 7 4.10 11.10 -10.14
CA GLU A 7 5.56 11.19 -10.16
C GLU A 7 6.09 11.66 -8.79
N CYS A 8 5.69 11.00 -7.71
CA CYS A 8 6.35 11.21 -6.42
C CYS A 8 7.41 10.13 -6.27
N PRO A 9 8.66 10.48 -5.93
CA PRO A 9 9.68 9.50 -5.58
C PRO A 9 9.17 8.41 -4.63
N SER A 10 8.28 8.77 -3.71
CA SER A 10 7.69 7.83 -2.75
C SER A 10 6.92 6.67 -3.39
N ILE A 11 6.23 6.87 -4.51
CA ILE A 11 5.50 5.78 -5.19
C ILE A 11 6.50 4.78 -5.77
N TYR A 12 7.59 5.28 -6.37
CA TYR A 12 8.63 4.40 -6.87
C TYR A 12 9.33 3.69 -5.73
N GLU A 13 9.59 4.35 -4.59
CA GLU A 13 10.21 3.75 -3.40
C GLU A 13 9.36 2.62 -2.82
N MET A 14 8.03 2.78 -2.82
CA MET A 14 7.05 1.80 -2.31
C MET A 14 6.70 0.68 -3.30
N LEU A 15 7.34 0.60 -4.47
CA LEU A 15 7.19 -0.57 -5.34
C LEU A 15 7.61 -1.85 -4.58
N PRO A 16 6.98 -3.01 -4.88
CA PRO A 16 7.32 -4.27 -4.24
C PRO A 16 8.83 -4.52 -4.24
N ASN A 17 9.37 -4.83 -3.07
CA ASN A 17 10.78 -5.11 -2.90
C ASN A 17 11.17 -6.39 -3.71
N PRO A 18 12.08 -6.31 -4.69
CA PRO A 18 12.48 -7.46 -5.50
C PRO A 18 13.33 -8.49 -4.72
N HIS A 19 13.91 -8.11 -3.58
CA HIS A 19 14.70 -8.96 -2.70
C HIS A 19 13.88 -9.60 -1.58
N PHE A 20 12.64 -9.13 -1.36
CA PHE A 20 11.75 -9.73 -0.39
C PHE A 20 11.23 -11.09 -0.88
N LYS A 21 11.34 -12.11 -0.02
CA LYS A 21 10.96 -13.48 -0.34
C LYS A 21 9.49 -13.72 0.00
N TRP A 22 8.62 -13.34 -0.93
CA TRP A 22 7.20 -13.66 -0.88
C TRP A 22 6.98 -15.19 -0.89
N LYS A 23 5.97 -15.67 -0.16
CA LYS A 23 5.44 -17.04 -0.29
C LYS A 23 4.95 -17.30 -1.71
N LYS A 24 4.30 -16.31 -2.31
CA LYS A 24 3.92 -16.24 -3.72
C LYS A 24 4.14 -14.81 -4.19
N ALA A 25 5.04 -14.56 -5.12
CA ALA A 25 5.27 -13.20 -5.60
C ALA A 25 3.99 -12.61 -6.22
N PRO A 26 3.63 -11.35 -5.88
CA PRO A 26 2.53 -10.65 -6.56
C PRO A 26 2.91 -10.41 -8.01
N VAL A 27 1.94 -10.55 -8.92
CA VAL A 27 2.17 -10.40 -10.36
C VAL A 27 1.20 -9.42 -11.02
N VAL A 28 1.69 -8.72 -12.03
CA VAL A 28 0.84 -8.02 -13.00
C VAL A 28 0.60 -8.95 -14.19
N GLN A 29 -0.66 -9.19 -14.52
CA GLN A 29 -1.08 -10.07 -15.59
C GLN A 29 -1.72 -9.24 -16.69
N VAL A 30 -1.33 -9.49 -17.94
CA VAL A 30 -1.89 -8.78 -19.08
C VAL A 30 -2.23 -9.79 -20.16
N TRP A 31 -3.51 -9.84 -20.55
CA TRP A 31 -3.91 -10.53 -21.76
C TRP A 31 -3.43 -9.72 -22.96
N ARG A 32 -2.39 -10.19 -23.64
CA ARG A 32 -1.75 -9.50 -24.77
C ARG A 32 -2.28 -10.04 -26.10
N LYS A 33 -2.58 -9.14 -27.02
CA LYS A 33 -2.85 -9.48 -28.42
C LYS A 33 -1.51 -9.60 -29.13
N LYS A 34 -1.19 -10.76 -29.71
CA LYS A 34 0.06 -10.98 -30.45
C LYS A 34 -0.16 -10.87 -31.96
N PRO A 35 0.25 -9.78 -32.61
CA PRO A 35 0.11 -9.62 -34.06
C PRO A 35 0.80 -10.75 -34.85
N GLU A 36 1.93 -11.25 -34.33
CA GLU A 36 2.73 -12.32 -34.92
C GLU A 36 2.05 -13.71 -34.85
N LYS A 37 0.96 -13.86 -34.10
CA LYS A 37 0.17 -15.09 -33.98
C LYS A 37 -1.28 -14.86 -34.40
N ASP A 38 -1.51 -14.17 -35.52
CA ASP A 38 -2.86 -13.84 -36.04
C ASP A 38 -3.76 -13.10 -35.04
N GLY A 39 -3.17 -12.39 -34.06
CA GLY A 39 -3.91 -11.69 -33.02
C GLY A 39 -4.45 -12.58 -31.90
N ILE A 40 -3.95 -13.82 -31.76
CA ILE A 40 -4.27 -14.71 -30.64
C ILE A 40 -3.92 -14.01 -29.31
N ALA A 41 -4.83 -14.15 -28.34
CA ALA A 41 -4.66 -13.65 -26.98
C ALA A 41 -3.76 -14.60 -26.17
N GLU A 42 -2.80 -14.04 -25.43
CA GLU A 42 -1.91 -14.79 -24.55
C GLU A 42 -1.78 -14.05 -23.22
N LEU A 43 -1.90 -14.78 -22.11
CA LEU A 43 -1.68 -14.20 -20.78
C LEU A 43 -0.17 -14.07 -20.52
N VAL A 44 0.30 -12.83 -20.35
CA VAL A 44 1.68 -12.52 -20.00
C VAL A 44 1.74 -12.10 -18.54
N LEU A 45 2.69 -12.66 -17.80
CA LEU A 45 2.92 -12.37 -16.39
C LEU A 45 4.17 -11.48 -16.26
N TYR A 46 4.05 -10.42 -15.47
CA TYR A 46 5.13 -9.51 -15.13
C TYR A 46 5.35 -9.56 -13.62
N GLU A 47 6.47 -10.13 -13.22
CA GLU A 47 6.93 -10.15 -11.82
C GLU A 47 7.64 -8.83 -11.48
N ALA A 48 8.02 -8.64 -10.22
CA ALA A 48 8.65 -7.41 -9.73
C ALA A 48 9.92 -6.99 -10.52
N THR A 49 10.67 -7.95 -11.07
CA THR A 49 11.86 -7.67 -11.89
C THR A 49 11.52 -7.27 -13.32
N ASP A 50 10.38 -7.71 -13.86
CA ASP A 50 10.00 -7.56 -15.27
C ASP A 50 8.97 -6.44 -15.49
N CYS A 51 8.33 -5.96 -14.42
CA CYS A 51 7.29 -4.94 -14.47
C CYS A 51 7.79 -3.57 -14.94
N LEU A 52 9.10 -3.31 -14.89
CA LEU A 52 9.69 -2.05 -15.37
C LEU A 52 9.37 -1.80 -16.85
N SER A 53 9.55 -2.82 -17.69
CA SER A 53 9.27 -2.74 -19.13
C SER A 53 7.79 -2.45 -19.40
N LEU A 54 6.91 -3.08 -18.63
CA LEU A 54 5.46 -2.82 -18.67
C LEU A 54 5.15 -1.38 -18.30
N PHE A 55 5.72 -0.85 -17.21
CA PHE A 55 5.45 0.52 -16.77
C PHE A 55 5.94 1.57 -17.77
N GLN A 56 7.12 1.36 -18.37
CA GLN A 56 7.64 2.25 -19.42
C GLN A 56 6.69 2.33 -20.61
N GLU A 57 6.23 1.18 -21.11
CA GLU A 57 5.32 1.13 -22.25
C GLU A 57 3.91 1.61 -21.92
N ALA A 58 3.37 1.23 -20.76
CA ALA A 58 2.04 1.63 -20.32
C ALA A 58 1.94 3.16 -20.08
N LEU A 59 3.04 3.79 -19.69
CA LEU A 59 3.08 5.22 -19.37
C LEU A 59 3.73 6.08 -20.45
N ARG A 60 4.20 5.50 -21.57
CA ARG A 60 4.96 6.24 -22.60
C ARG A 60 4.26 7.51 -23.12
N ASN A 61 2.93 7.48 -23.19
CA ASN A 61 2.08 8.59 -23.66
C ASN A 61 1.17 9.12 -22.54
N ASN A 62 1.51 8.89 -21.27
CA ASN A 62 0.68 9.30 -20.14
C ASN A 62 0.71 10.83 -19.98
N GLU A 63 -0.48 11.41 -19.81
CA GLU A 63 -0.67 12.86 -19.76
C GLU A 63 -1.73 13.25 -18.73
N LEU A 64 -1.50 14.37 -18.02
CA LEU A 64 -2.45 14.98 -17.12
C LEU A 64 -2.94 16.32 -17.69
N LYS A 65 -4.26 16.52 -17.73
CA LYS A 65 -4.87 17.81 -18.05
C LYS A 65 -5.11 18.60 -16.76
N TYR A 66 -4.41 19.71 -16.59
CA TYR A 66 -4.55 20.60 -15.43
C TYR A 66 -4.56 22.07 -15.88
N ASN A 67 -5.58 22.82 -15.46
CA ASN A 67 -5.77 24.24 -15.82
C ASN A 67 -5.65 24.53 -17.32
N GLY A 68 -6.24 23.67 -18.17
CA GLY A 68 -6.20 23.80 -19.63
C GLY A 68 -4.84 23.49 -20.27
N LYS A 69 -3.84 23.09 -19.48
CA LYS A 69 -2.54 22.61 -19.98
C LYS A 69 -2.49 21.08 -19.92
N THR A 70 -1.81 20.51 -20.91
CA THR A 70 -1.43 19.10 -20.91
C THR A 70 -0.02 18.98 -20.37
N ILE A 71 0.18 18.10 -19.39
CA ILE A 71 1.47 17.80 -18.76
C ILE A 71 1.79 16.34 -19.05
N ALA A 72 2.88 16.09 -19.78
CA ALA A 72 3.35 14.72 -19.99
C ALA A 72 3.92 14.17 -18.67
N LEU A 73 3.52 12.95 -18.31
CA LEU A 73 3.92 12.26 -17.08
C LEU A 73 4.33 10.80 -17.39
N PRO A 74 5.34 10.59 -18.25
CA PRO A 74 5.80 9.25 -18.57
C PRO A 74 6.51 8.60 -17.37
N PHE A 75 6.81 7.30 -17.47
CA PHE A 75 7.61 6.63 -16.47
C PHE A 75 9.00 7.30 -16.33
N ASN A 76 9.33 7.77 -15.13
CA ASN A 76 10.55 8.54 -14.89
C ASN A 76 11.70 7.65 -14.40
N MET A 77 12.55 7.24 -15.33
CA MET A 77 13.72 6.39 -15.05
C MET A 77 14.72 6.99 -14.06
N SER A 78 14.89 8.32 -14.07
CA SER A 78 15.84 8.98 -13.16
C SER A 78 15.36 8.86 -11.72
N VAL A 79 14.07 9.11 -11.47
CA VAL A 79 13.48 8.98 -10.13
C VAL A 79 13.39 7.51 -9.72
N PHE A 80 13.07 6.59 -10.63
CA PHE A 80 13.10 5.15 -10.35
C PHE A 80 14.49 4.67 -9.91
N LYS A 81 15.56 5.17 -10.56
CA LYS A 81 16.94 4.85 -10.17
C LYS A 81 17.26 5.36 -8.77
N TRP A 82 16.82 6.58 -8.42
CA TRP A 82 16.97 7.11 -7.06
C TRP A 82 16.19 6.28 -6.03
N ALA A 83 14.93 5.96 -6.32
CA ALA A 83 14.10 5.12 -5.46
C ALA A 83 14.70 3.72 -5.23
N THR A 84 15.36 3.15 -6.24
CA THR A 84 16.07 1.88 -6.13
C THR A 84 17.25 1.98 -5.16
N GLU A 85 17.99 3.09 -5.20
CA GLU A 85 19.07 3.32 -4.23
C GLU A 85 18.52 3.56 -2.82
N THR A 86 17.41 4.31 -2.67
CA THR A 86 16.74 4.45 -1.38
C THR A 86 16.35 3.09 -0.80
N ARG A 87 15.72 2.21 -1.59
CA ARG A 87 15.37 0.85 -1.14
C ARG A 87 16.59 0.05 -0.70
N ARG A 88 17.68 0.07 -1.47
CA ARG A 88 18.92 -0.61 -1.10
C ARG A 88 19.44 -0.13 0.26
N ILE A 89 19.42 1.19 0.51
CA ILE A 89 19.82 1.76 1.80
C ILE A 89 18.89 1.30 2.94
N LEU A 90 17.58 1.22 2.70
CA LEU A 90 16.60 0.76 3.70
C LEU A 90 16.74 -0.74 3.99
N GLU A 91 17.02 -1.56 2.99
CA GLU A 91 17.24 -3.01 3.13
C GLU A 91 18.51 -3.34 3.93
N ASP A 92 19.56 -2.54 3.74
CA ASP A 92 20.84 -2.69 4.43
C ASP A 92 20.84 -2.02 5.82
N ALA A 93 19.73 -1.37 6.21
CA ALA A 93 19.66 -0.67 7.48
C ALA A 93 19.61 -1.64 8.66
N GLU A 94 20.40 -1.36 9.69
CA GLU A 94 20.38 -2.11 10.95
C GLU A 94 19.98 -1.17 12.10
N LEU A 95 19.20 -1.69 13.05
CA LEU A 95 18.89 -0.97 14.28
C LEU A 95 19.97 -1.26 15.33
N PRO A 96 20.48 -0.23 16.04
CA PRO A 96 21.34 -0.46 17.19
C PRO A 96 20.63 -1.26 18.28
N ASP A 97 21.37 -2.10 19.02
CA ASP A 97 20.84 -2.91 20.14
C ASP A 97 20.16 -2.08 21.24
N THR A 98 20.44 -0.77 21.30
CA THR A 98 19.85 0.17 22.25
C THR A 98 18.45 0.64 21.85
N VAL A 99 18.00 0.35 20.62
CA VAL A 99 16.70 0.75 20.09
C VAL A 99 15.75 -0.45 20.12
N SER A 100 14.59 -0.27 20.76
CA SER A 100 13.53 -1.27 20.71
C SER A 100 12.60 -1.00 19.53
N PHE A 101 12.42 -1.99 18.67
CA PHE A 101 11.48 -1.93 17.55
C PHE A 101 10.14 -2.56 17.91
N TYR A 102 9.05 -1.91 17.54
CA TYR A 102 7.68 -2.39 17.70
C TYR A 102 6.95 -2.18 16.38
N ASN A 103 6.06 -3.11 16.00
CA ASN A 103 5.31 -3.04 14.75
C ASN A 103 3.81 -3.18 15.02
N ILE A 104 3.03 -2.24 14.48
CA ILE A 104 1.56 -2.31 14.44
C ILE A 104 1.18 -2.33 12.97
N TYR A 105 0.31 -3.27 12.59
CA TYR A 105 -0.15 -3.39 11.22
C TYR A 105 -1.64 -3.73 11.18
N GLY A 106 -2.30 -3.39 10.07
CA GLY A 106 -3.72 -3.69 9.87
C GLY A 106 -3.94 -5.08 9.29
N THR A 107 -5.09 -5.67 9.60
CA THR A 107 -5.51 -7.00 9.16
C THR A 107 -7.01 -7.03 8.89
N SER A 108 -7.47 -8.13 8.31
CA SER A 108 -8.88 -8.47 8.08
C SER A 108 -9.58 -7.64 6.99
N TYR A 109 -8.82 -7.03 6.09
CA TYR A 109 -9.33 -6.33 4.92
C TYR A 109 -8.78 -6.95 3.64
N ASP A 110 -9.67 -7.15 2.66
CA ASP A 110 -9.31 -7.57 1.31
C ASP A 110 -8.33 -6.57 0.69
N THR A 111 -7.08 -7.02 0.53
CA THR A 111 -5.98 -6.18 0.07
C THR A 111 -5.54 -6.63 -1.33
N PRO A 112 -5.56 -5.73 -2.34
CA PRO A 112 -5.13 -6.09 -3.69
C PRO A 112 -3.74 -6.72 -3.72
N TYR A 113 -3.58 -7.81 -4.46
CA TYR A 113 -2.33 -8.58 -4.51
C TYR A 113 -1.84 -8.80 -5.93
N ASP A 114 -2.59 -9.56 -6.75
CA ASP A 114 -2.35 -9.65 -8.18
C ASP A 114 -3.31 -8.69 -8.91
N VAL A 115 -2.91 -8.23 -10.09
CA VAL A 115 -3.78 -7.43 -10.97
C VAL A 115 -3.76 -7.98 -12.38
N CYS A 116 -4.93 -8.09 -13.01
CA CYS A 116 -5.11 -8.58 -14.37
C CYS A 116 -5.75 -7.51 -15.25
N TYR A 117 -5.20 -7.31 -16.45
CA TYR A 117 -5.69 -6.39 -17.48
C TYR A 117 -6.09 -7.13 -18.75
N GLY A 118 -7.25 -6.76 -19.30
CA GLY A 118 -7.83 -7.39 -20.49
C GLY A 118 -8.42 -8.76 -20.20
N SER A 119 -8.84 -9.45 -21.26
CA SER A 119 -9.31 -10.84 -21.20
C SER A 119 -8.94 -11.57 -22.48
N GLU A 120 -9.13 -12.90 -22.51
CA GLU A 120 -8.95 -13.68 -23.74
C GLU A 120 -9.80 -13.15 -24.91
N SER A 121 -11.03 -12.70 -24.63
CA SER A 121 -11.95 -12.14 -25.62
C SER A 121 -11.69 -10.66 -25.95
N SER A 122 -10.95 -9.95 -25.10
CA SER A 122 -10.63 -8.52 -25.24
C SER A 122 -9.19 -8.25 -24.80
N PRO A 123 -8.19 -8.76 -25.54
CA PRO A 123 -6.79 -8.62 -25.17
C PRO A 123 -6.28 -7.20 -25.47
N ILE A 124 -5.29 -6.77 -24.71
CA ILE A 124 -4.55 -5.51 -24.85
C ILE A 124 -3.63 -5.60 -26.07
N GLY A 125 -3.85 -4.72 -27.05
CA GLY A 125 -2.96 -4.58 -28.21
C GLY A 125 -1.76 -3.72 -27.87
N ASP A 126 -2.05 -2.47 -27.51
CA ASP A 126 -1.04 -1.48 -27.13
C ASP A 126 -0.94 -1.42 -25.59
N LEU A 127 0.26 -1.57 -25.03
CA LEU A 127 0.44 -1.53 -23.57
C LEU A 127 0.02 -0.19 -22.95
N SER A 128 0.01 0.91 -23.71
CA SER A 128 -0.52 2.19 -23.23
C SER A 128 -2.03 2.14 -22.93
N GLU A 129 -2.77 1.15 -23.44
CA GLU A 129 -4.17 0.91 -23.12
C GLU A 129 -4.37 0.34 -21.71
N VAL A 130 -3.33 -0.18 -21.06
CA VAL A 130 -3.39 -0.75 -19.69
C VAL A 130 -3.93 0.29 -18.71
N CYS A 131 -3.44 1.53 -18.78
CA CYS A 131 -3.88 2.63 -17.92
C CYS A 131 -5.37 3.01 -18.10
N HIS A 132 -5.96 2.60 -19.23
CA HIS A 132 -7.33 2.88 -19.61
C HIS A 132 -8.24 1.65 -19.53
N THR A 133 -7.70 0.51 -19.11
CA THR A 133 -8.43 -0.74 -18.94
C THR A 133 -8.88 -0.91 -17.49
N MET A 134 -10.07 -1.47 -17.28
CA MET A 134 -10.52 -1.81 -15.93
C MET A 134 -9.73 -3.02 -15.41
N PRO A 135 -8.97 -2.87 -14.31
CA PRO A 135 -8.24 -3.98 -13.70
C PRO A 135 -9.19 -4.95 -13.00
N VAL A 136 -8.77 -6.22 -12.94
CA VAL A 136 -9.35 -7.24 -12.05
C VAL A 136 -8.29 -7.64 -11.03
N TYR A 137 -8.60 -7.51 -9.75
CA TYR A 137 -7.66 -7.84 -8.67
C TYR A 137 -7.95 -9.20 -8.06
N THR A 138 -6.89 -9.86 -7.59
CA THR A 138 -7.00 -10.86 -6.53
C THR A 138 -6.67 -10.19 -5.20
N TYR A 139 -7.12 -10.80 -4.10
CA TYR A 139 -7.00 -10.23 -2.78
C TYR A 139 -6.36 -11.22 -1.81
N VAL A 140 -5.62 -10.67 -0.86
CA VAL A 140 -5.10 -11.36 0.32
C VAL A 140 -5.44 -10.56 1.56
N ASP A 141 -5.21 -11.14 2.74
CA ASP A 141 -5.40 -10.46 4.02
C ASP A 141 -4.38 -9.32 4.22
N GLY A 142 -4.83 -8.22 4.81
CA GLY A 142 -4.10 -6.98 5.00
C GLY A 142 -4.98 -5.86 5.52
N ASP A 143 -4.58 -4.62 5.28
CA ASP A 143 -5.28 -3.41 5.74
C ASP A 143 -6.06 -2.70 4.62
N GLY A 144 -6.28 -3.38 3.50
CA GLY A 144 -6.90 -2.83 2.28
C GLY A 144 -5.90 -2.09 1.37
N THR A 145 -4.66 -1.89 1.80
CA THR A 145 -3.57 -1.29 1.00
C THR A 145 -2.28 -2.13 1.03
N VAL A 146 -1.86 -2.59 2.20
CA VAL A 146 -0.62 -3.31 2.46
C VAL A 146 -0.95 -4.75 2.90
N PRO A 147 -0.50 -5.79 2.17
CA PRO A 147 -0.66 -7.18 2.58
C PRO A 147 0.07 -7.48 3.89
N ILE A 148 -0.49 -8.34 4.76
CA ILE A 148 0.16 -8.73 6.04
C ILE A 148 1.59 -9.24 5.81
N GLU A 149 1.82 -9.99 4.74
CA GLU A 149 3.16 -10.52 4.45
C GLU A 149 4.19 -9.40 4.26
N SER A 150 3.79 -8.28 3.64
CA SER A 150 4.66 -7.11 3.43
C SER A 150 5.00 -6.41 4.74
N THR A 151 4.15 -6.48 5.76
CA THR A 151 4.37 -5.82 7.06
C THR A 151 5.48 -6.51 7.87
N MET A 152 5.95 -7.66 7.41
CA MET A 152 7.03 -8.44 8.00
C MET A 152 8.36 -8.25 7.25
N ALA A 153 8.39 -7.42 6.20
CA ALA A 153 9.55 -7.20 5.34
C ALA A 153 10.58 -6.22 5.91
N ASP A 154 10.36 -5.66 7.10
CA ASP A 154 11.24 -4.65 7.72
C ASP A 154 12.62 -5.17 8.14
N GLY A 155 12.81 -6.49 8.26
CA GLY A 155 14.10 -7.09 8.63
C GLY A 155 14.52 -6.91 10.09
N PHE A 156 13.70 -6.25 10.93
CA PHE A 156 14.06 -5.93 12.31
C PHE A 156 13.55 -6.95 13.34
N ALA A 157 14.33 -7.12 14.40
CA ALA A 157 13.96 -7.90 15.58
C ALA A 157 12.96 -7.13 16.46
N ALA A 158 11.68 -7.21 16.11
CA ALA A 158 10.60 -6.58 16.87
C ALA A 158 10.46 -7.19 18.27
N LYS A 159 10.29 -6.32 19.28
CA LYS A 159 9.86 -6.71 20.63
C LYS A 159 8.44 -7.25 20.65
N GLU A 160 7.57 -6.63 19.85
CA GLU A 160 6.16 -7.01 19.70
C GLU A 160 5.69 -6.63 18.29
N ARG A 161 4.89 -7.49 17.67
CA ARG A 161 4.20 -7.24 16.39
C ARG A 161 2.72 -7.47 16.63
N VAL A 162 1.87 -6.47 16.40
CA VAL A 162 0.43 -6.56 16.70
C VAL A 162 -0.38 -6.26 15.46
N GLY A 163 -1.20 -7.22 15.05
CA GLY A 163 -2.22 -7.03 14.02
C GLY A 163 -3.49 -6.44 14.63
N ILE A 164 -4.02 -5.40 14.00
CA ILE A 164 -5.26 -4.73 14.40
C ILE A 164 -6.26 -4.86 13.25
N GLU A 165 -7.50 -5.24 13.56
CA GLU A 165 -8.59 -5.26 12.60
C GLU A 165 -9.02 -3.82 12.26
N ALA A 166 -8.26 -3.19 11.38
CA ALA A 166 -8.50 -1.84 10.89
C ALA A 166 -7.91 -1.68 9.49
N ASP A 167 -8.57 -0.86 8.66
CA ASP A 167 -8.02 -0.47 7.37
C ASP A 167 -6.78 0.43 7.54
N HIS A 168 -6.05 0.62 6.44
CA HIS A 168 -4.79 1.35 6.40
C HIS A 168 -4.84 2.73 7.08
N ARG A 169 -5.95 3.45 6.92
CA ARG A 169 -6.14 4.78 7.54
C ARG A 169 -6.81 4.66 8.90
N GLY A 170 -7.66 3.65 9.09
CA GLY A 170 -8.33 3.31 10.34
C GLY A 170 -7.36 3.06 11.49
N LEU A 171 -6.18 2.51 11.21
CA LEU A 171 -5.11 2.33 12.21
C LEU A 171 -4.77 3.62 12.96
N LEU A 172 -4.82 4.79 12.30
CA LEU A 172 -4.45 6.06 12.91
C LEU A 172 -5.46 6.54 13.98
N CYS A 173 -6.69 6.02 13.95
CA CYS A 173 -7.75 6.39 14.89
C CYS A 173 -8.28 5.20 15.70
N ASP A 174 -7.67 4.02 15.58
CA ASP A 174 -8.06 2.84 16.34
C ASP A 174 -7.65 2.98 17.82
N GLU A 175 -8.59 2.72 18.74
CA GLU A 175 -8.35 2.86 20.17
C GLU A 175 -7.31 1.86 20.68
N ASN A 176 -7.27 0.65 20.14
CA ASN A 176 -6.28 -0.37 20.54
C ASN A 176 -4.86 0.04 20.14
N VAL A 177 -4.70 0.68 18.97
CA VAL A 177 -3.42 1.29 18.57
C VAL A 177 -2.97 2.31 19.62
N PHE A 178 -3.88 3.17 20.07
CA PHE A 178 -3.56 4.16 21.11
C PHE A 178 -3.20 3.52 22.45
N GLU A 179 -3.91 2.46 22.86
CA GLU A 179 -3.59 1.68 24.07
C GLU A 179 -2.20 1.02 24.00
N LEU A 180 -1.85 0.44 22.85
CA LEU A 180 -0.52 -0.15 22.62
C LEU A 180 0.58 0.91 22.71
N LEU A 181 0.38 2.07 22.09
CA LEU A 181 1.33 3.18 22.16
C LEU A 181 1.52 3.67 23.60
N LYS A 182 0.44 3.85 24.37
CA LYS A 182 0.53 4.21 25.80
C LYS A 182 1.33 3.17 26.59
N LYS A 183 1.05 1.88 26.38
CA LYS A 183 1.76 0.76 27.02
C LYS A 183 3.25 0.81 26.71
N TRP A 184 3.64 0.89 25.43
CA TRP A 184 5.04 0.85 25.02
C TRP A 184 5.83 2.10 25.39
N LEU A 185 5.17 3.26 25.46
CA LEU A 185 5.78 4.52 25.93
C LEU A 185 5.81 4.62 27.47
N GLY A 186 5.26 3.64 28.19
CA GLY A 186 5.24 3.65 29.65
C GLY A 186 4.32 4.72 30.26
N VAL A 187 3.32 5.17 29.50
CA VAL A 187 2.31 6.12 30.00
C VAL A 187 1.47 5.40 31.05
N LYS A 188 1.68 5.76 32.32
CA LYS A 188 0.86 5.24 33.41
C LYS A 188 -0.53 5.85 33.28
N GLU A 189 -1.55 5.01 33.15
CA GLU A 189 -2.91 5.50 33.37
C GLU A 189 -3.00 6.03 34.80
N GLU A 190 -3.29 7.32 34.95
CA GLU A 190 -3.75 7.84 36.23
C GLU A 190 -5.07 7.16 36.52
N SER A 191 -5.01 6.05 37.26
CA SER A 191 -6.16 5.28 37.71
C SER A 191 -7.28 6.22 38.16
N THR A 192 -8.32 6.34 37.34
CA THR A 192 -9.68 6.71 37.78
C THR A 192 -9.77 7.84 38.81
N ARG A 193 -9.08 8.98 38.61
CA ARG A 193 -9.25 10.17 39.48
C ARG A 193 -10.51 10.99 39.17
N ARG A 194 -11.47 10.42 38.43
CA ARG A 194 -12.83 10.96 38.20
C ARG A 194 -13.95 10.17 38.86
N ARG A 195 -13.65 9.21 39.75
CA ARG A 195 -14.63 8.74 40.74
C ARG A 195 -14.59 9.63 41.98
N ARG A 196 -14.73 10.94 41.81
CA ARG A 196 -14.96 11.90 42.90
C ARG A 196 -16.30 12.60 42.70
N LEU A 197 -17.21 12.19 43.58
CA LEU A 197 -18.32 12.94 44.17
C LEU A 197 -19.66 12.87 43.45
N SER A 198 -20.44 11.92 43.98
CA SER A 198 -21.90 11.88 44.02
C SER A 198 -22.56 13.23 44.36
N LYS A 199 -23.81 13.32 43.90
CA LYS A 199 -24.93 14.23 44.29
C LYS A 199 -25.20 15.37 43.32
N SER A 200 -25.82 15.04 42.20
CA SER A 200 -26.87 15.90 41.65
C SER A 200 -28.06 15.91 42.62
N LYS A 201 -28.15 16.93 43.46
CA LYS A 201 -29.45 17.34 44.01
C LYS A 201 -30.13 18.19 42.94
N VAL A 202 -31.12 17.62 42.27
CA VAL A 202 -32.12 18.40 41.54
C VAL A 202 -33.01 19.04 42.59
N THR A 203 -33.07 20.37 42.61
CA THR A 203 -34.13 21.12 43.29
C THR A 203 -34.94 21.80 42.20
N ASP A 204 -36.16 21.32 42.01
CA ASP A 204 -37.18 22.00 41.22
C ASP A 204 -37.54 23.32 41.90
N PHE A 205 -37.47 24.42 41.16
CA PHE A 205 -38.17 25.64 41.51
C PHE A 205 -39.46 25.69 40.68
N ALA A 206 -40.59 25.59 41.38
CA ALA A 206 -41.92 25.82 40.83
C ALA A 206 -42.13 27.32 40.56
N PRO A 207 -43.01 27.67 39.60
CA PRO A 207 -43.19 29.05 39.14
C PRO A 207 -44.06 29.88 40.08
N SER A 208 -43.81 31.19 40.07
CA SER A 208 -44.73 32.25 40.51
C SER A 208 -44.75 33.35 39.47
#